data_AF-A0A2S5P6C4-F1
#
_entry.id   AF-A0A2S5P6C4-F1
#
_cell.length_a   1.000
_cell.length_b   1.000
_cell.length_c   1.000
_cell.angle_alpha   90.00
_cell.angle_beta   90.00
_cell.angle_gamma   90.00
#
_symmetry.space_group_name_H-M   'P 1'
#
loop_
_entity.id
_entity.type
_entity.pdbx_description
1 polymer ?
#
loop_
_entity_poly.entity_id
_entity_poly.type
_entity_poly.pdbx_seq_one_letter_code
_entity_poly.pdbx_strand_id
1 'polypeptide(L)' 'MSKEKNNTDLDRRGFLKALGAGSAGAATVAVAGVVGMAPAAEAVESAADKKKKRYQETDHVKAFYRTNRY' A
#
# COMPACT_ATOMS: atom_id res chain seq x y z
N MET A 1 47.86 9.69 6.78
CA MET A 1 47.01 8.52 6.46
C MET A 1 45.76 8.99 5.73
N SER A 2 45.65 8.63 4.45
CA SER A 2 44.48 8.91 3.62
C SER A 2 43.27 8.10 4.09
N LYS A 3 42.08 8.70 4.03
CA LYS A 3 40.82 7.94 3.94
C LYS A 3 39.88 8.67 2.99
N GLU A 4 40.08 8.40 1.71
CA GLU A 4 39.11 8.67 0.66
C GLU A 4 37.79 8.01 1.05
N LYS A 5 36.80 8.83 1.39
CA LYS A 5 35.43 8.38 1.57
C LYS A 5 34.83 8.37 0.17
N ASN A 6 34.84 7.21 -0.46
CA ASN A 6 34.04 6.92 -1.64
C ASN A 6 32.56 7.06 -1.26
N ASN A 7 32.08 8.30 -1.20
CA ASN A 7 30.66 8.62 -1.03
C ASN A 7 29.98 8.52 -2.40
N THR A 8 29.98 7.31 -2.95
CA THR A 8 29.04 6.88 -3.99
C THR A 8 27.75 6.34 -3.36
N ASP A 9 27.45 6.77 -2.13
CA ASP A 9 26.13 6.56 -1.54
C ASP A 9 25.23 7.63 -2.16
N LEU A 10 24.55 7.26 -3.25
CA LEU A 10 23.40 8.01 -3.74
C LEU A 10 22.40 8.05 -2.58
N ASP A 11 22.46 9.11 -1.77
CA ASP A 11 21.65 9.25 -0.58
C ASP A 11 20.19 8.98 -0.99
N ARG A 12 19.55 8.01 -0.33
CA ARG A 12 18.16 7.62 -0.62
C ARG A 12 17.24 8.85 -0.59
N ARG A 13 17.56 9.83 0.25
CA ARG A 13 16.84 11.10 0.32
C ARG A 13 17.07 11.97 -0.91
N GLY A 14 18.27 11.97 -1.48
CA GLY A 14 18.59 12.64 -2.74
C GLY A 14 17.84 12.00 -3.92
N PHE A 15 17.80 10.67 -3.97
CA PHE A 15 16.99 9.94 -4.96
C PHE A 15 15.50 10.26 -4.83
N LEU A 16 14.94 10.22 -3.62
CA LEU A 16 13.53 10.54 -3.38
C LEU A 16 13.20 12.02 -3.65
N LYS A 17 14.13 12.95 -3.34
CA LYS A 17 14.00 14.37 -3.70
C LYS A 17 14.04 14.59 -5.20
N ALA A 18 14.93 13.92 -5.93
CA ALA A 18 14.98 14.03 -7.39
C ALA A 18 13.74 13.43 -8.05
N LEU A 19 13.25 12.29 -7.55
CA LEU A 19 12.01 11.66 -8.02
C LEU A 19 10.78 12.54 -7.73
N GLY A 20 10.68 13.10 -6.52
CA GLY A 20 9.58 14.00 -6.14
C GLY A 20 9.65 15.39 -6.79
N ALA A 21 10.85 15.93 -7.00
CA ALA A 21 11.04 17.20 -7.70
C ALA A 21 10.83 17.05 -9.22
N GLY A 22 11.18 15.91 -9.80
CA GLY A 22 10.91 15.58 -11.21
C GLY A 22 9.40 15.52 -11.52
N SER A 23 8.56 15.20 -10.54
CA SER A 23 7.09 15.26 -10.69
C SER A 23 6.49 16.67 -10.61
N ALA A 24 7.23 17.68 -10.13
CA ALA A 24 6.71 19.04 -10.04
C ALA A 24 6.69 19.80 -11.38
N GLY A 25 7.46 19.34 -12.38
CA GLY A 25 7.62 20.03 -13.67
C GLY A 25 6.87 19.43 -14.86
N ALA A 26 6.30 18.23 -14.75
CA ALA A 26 5.70 17.52 -15.89
C ALA A 26 4.31 16.88 -15.62
N ALA A 27 3.68 17.17 -14.47
CA ALA A 27 2.39 16.56 -14.11
C ALA A 27 1.18 17.52 -14.22
N THR A 28 1.27 18.58 -15.03
CA THR A 28 0.13 19.50 -15.28
C THR A 28 -0.72 19.12 -16.50
N VAL A 29 -0.70 17.87 -16.97
CA VAL A 29 -1.49 17.46 -18.16
C VAL A 29 -2.44 16.27 -17.91
N ALA A 30 -2.47 15.63 -16.74
CA ALA A 30 -3.31 14.43 -16.54
C ALA A 30 -4.28 14.45 -15.35
N VAL A 31 -4.50 15.58 -14.68
CA VAL A 31 -5.46 15.64 -13.54
C VAL A 31 -6.83 16.23 -13.94
N ALA A 32 -6.96 16.85 -15.12
CA ALA A 32 -8.24 17.45 -15.53
C ALA A 32 -9.27 16.45 -16.12
N GLY A 33 -8.91 15.18 -16.35
CA GLY A 33 -9.75 14.24 -17.10
C GLY A 33 -10.26 13.00 -16.36
N VAL A 34 -9.86 12.75 -15.10
CA VAL A 34 -10.18 11.47 -14.41
C VAL A 34 -10.94 11.66 -13.10
N VAL A 35 -11.21 12.90 -12.68
CA VAL A 35 -12.00 13.17 -11.45
C VAL A 35 -13.50 12.89 -11.66
N GLY A 36 -13.96 12.78 -12.90
CA GLY A 36 -15.31 12.34 -13.23
C GLY A 36 -15.31 10.92 -13.74
N MET A 37 -15.93 9.99 -13.00
CA MET A 37 -16.21 8.61 -13.41
C MET A 37 -15.09 7.58 -13.22
N ALA A 38 -14.42 7.55 -12.06
CA ALA A 38 -14.09 6.24 -11.53
C ALA A 38 -15.42 5.60 -11.10
N PRO A 39 -15.90 4.49 -11.72
CA PRO A 39 -17.00 3.77 -11.12
C PRO A 39 -16.57 3.42 -9.71
N ALA A 40 -17.44 3.69 -8.72
CA ALA A 40 -17.24 3.15 -7.39
C ALA A 40 -16.96 1.66 -7.58
N ALA A 41 -15.78 1.21 -7.20
CA ALA A 41 -15.44 -0.21 -7.27
C ALA A 41 -16.28 -0.90 -6.20
N GLU A 42 -17.54 -1.19 -6.55
CA GLU A 42 -18.39 -2.06 -5.76
C GLU A 42 -17.75 -3.44 -5.82
N ALA A 43 -16.98 -3.78 -4.80
CA ALA A 43 -16.50 -5.13 -4.58
C ALA A 43 -17.69 -6.01 -4.19
N VAL A 44 -18.54 -6.32 -5.17
CA VAL A 44 -19.71 -7.19 -4.99
C VAL A 44 -19.19 -8.62 -4.83
N GLU A 45 -19.45 -9.23 -3.68
CA GLU A 45 -19.18 -10.66 -3.47
C GLU A 45 -19.86 -11.48 -4.59
N SER A 46 -19.16 -12.48 -5.15
CA SER A 46 -19.75 -13.33 -6.17
C SER A 46 -20.94 -14.13 -5.60
N ALA A 47 -21.86 -14.57 -6.46
CA ALA A 47 -23.00 -15.38 -6.03
C ALA A 47 -22.58 -16.69 -5.32
N ALA A 48 -21.38 -17.20 -5.62
CA ALA A 48 -20.79 -18.34 -4.93
C ALA A 48 -20.27 -17.97 -3.54
N ASP A 49 -19.63 -16.81 -3.40
CA ASP A 49 -19.09 -16.33 -2.11
C ASP A 49 -20.20 -16.00 -1.11
N LYS A 50 -21.35 -15.49 -1.60
CA LYS A 50 -22.54 -15.26 -0.77
C LYS A 50 -23.08 -16.54 -0.11
N LYS A 51 -22.89 -17.69 -0.76
CA LYS A 51 -23.34 -19.00 -0.26
C LYS A 51 -22.31 -19.68 0.64
N LYS A 52 -21.07 -19.19 0.71
CA LYS A 52 -20.04 -19.77 1.58
C LYS A 52 -20.42 -19.58 3.05
N LYS A 53 -20.08 -20.57 3.86
CA LYS A 53 -20.22 -20.50 5.31
C LYS A 53 -19.40 -19.30 5.81
N ARG A 54 -20.07 -18.38 6.49
CA ARG A 54 -19.42 -17.22 7.12
C ARG A 54 -18.45 -17.67 8.19
N TYR A 55 -17.58 -16.76 8.63
CA TYR A 55 -16.74 -16.97 9.79
C TYR A 55 -17.57 -17.49 10.97
N GLN A 56 -17.07 -18.54 11.61
CA GLN A 56 -17.62 -19.11 12.82
C GLN A 56 -16.49 -19.27 13.80
N GLU A 57 -16.75 -18.97 15.07
CA GLU A 57 -15.81 -19.33 16.11
C GLU A 57 -15.64 -20.84 16.15
N THR A 58 -14.38 -21.26 16.20
CA THR A 58 -13.97 -22.66 16.31
C THR A 58 -13.08 -22.82 17.52
N ASP A 59 -12.89 -24.05 18.00
CA ASP A 59 -12.14 -24.29 19.23
C ASP A 59 -10.70 -23.76 19.17
N HIS A 60 -10.05 -23.80 18.00
CA HIS A 60 -8.71 -23.26 17.81
C HIS A 60 -8.66 -21.73 17.89
N VAL A 61 -9.66 -21.03 17.34
CA VAL A 61 -9.79 -19.56 17.48
C VAL A 61 -9.95 -19.19 18.95
N LYS A 62 -10.85 -19.87 19.66
CA LYS A 62 -11.09 -19.62 21.09
C LYS A 62 -9.84 -19.88 21.91
N ALA A 63 -9.12 -20.96 21.62
CA ALA A 63 -7.86 -21.29 22.28
C ALA A 63 -6.81 -20.19 22.06
N PHE A 64 -6.63 -19.70 20.83
CA PHE A 64 -5.70 -18.61 20.50
C PHE A 64 -5.97 -17.34 21.31
N TYR A 65 -7.23 -16.90 21.42
CA TYR A 65 -7.55 -15.70 22.20
C TYR A 65 -7.50 -15.93 23.71
N ARG A 66 -7.80 -17.14 24.17
CA ARG A 66 -7.69 -17.50 25.59
C ARG A 66 -6.25 -17.42 26.08
N THR A 67 -5.28 -17.91 25.30
CA THR A 67 -3.87 -17.93 25.70
C THR A 67 -3.18 -16.58 25.59
N ASN A 68 -3.72 -15.67 24.77
CA ASN A 68 -3.15 -14.35 24.52
C ASN A 68 -3.90 -13.22 25.24
N ARG A 69 -4.77 -13.57 26.20
CA ARG A 69 -5.46 -12.58 27.02
C ARG A 69 -4.47 -12.05 28.06
N TYR A 70 -3.95 -10.84 27.84
CA TYR A 70 -3.17 -10.07 28.80
C TYR A 70 -4.01 -9.66 30.01
#